data_AF-A0A359FZG2-F1
#
_entry.id   AF-A0A359FZG2-F1
#
_cell.length_a   1.000
_cell.length_b   1.000
_cell.length_c   1.000
_cell.angle_alpha   90.00
_cell.angle_beta   90.00
_cell.angle_gamma   90.00
#
_symmetry.space_group_name_H-M   'P 1'
#
loop_
_entity.id
_entity.type
_entity.pdbx_description
1 polymer ?
#
loop_
_entity_poly.entity_id
_entity_poly.type
_entity_poly.pdbx_seq_one_letter_code
_entity_poly.pdbx_strand_id
1 'polypeptide(L)'
;YAHVPWVKPHQNLLEKEGLPGAEEKMAMFKSAYDLITQSGEYDAIGLDHFSRKDDSLSIALRSGKLHRNFQGYCTRETTGQVYAFGMSAISQLYNSYAQNDKNIENYIRMINSGKPATVKGYCISEDEMIIKEVIEGLMCNNKLLWSELAEQFETSVGRIKAVCGYSPDKMQQYIDDGLLIMDDNSLNITGPGRFTIRNIVAELDPKLNSGGKQFSKSI
;
A
#
# COMPACT_ATOMS: atom_id res chain seq x y z
N TYR A 1 4.84 -0.89 -12.85
CA TYR A 1 5.73 0.04 -13.58
C TYR A 1 5.17 1.45 -13.46
N ALA A 2 5.95 2.40 -12.93
CA ALA A 2 5.56 3.81 -12.91
C ALA A 2 6.22 4.52 -14.09
N HIS A 3 5.40 4.97 -15.05
CA HIS A 3 5.86 5.75 -16.19
C HIS A 3 5.87 7.23 -15.81
N VAL A 4 7.07 7.74 -15.56
CA VAL A 4 7.35 9.09 -15.07
C VAL A 4 8.54 9.71 -15.84
N PRO A 5 8.43 9.87 -17.17
CA PRO A 5 9.55 10.33 -18.02
C PRO A 5 10.14 11.68 -17.58
N TRP A 6 9.35 12.55 -16.96
CA TRP A 6 9.80 13.82 -16.39
C TRP A 6 10.77 13.66 -15.20
N VAL A 7 10.71 12.54 -14.48
CA VAL A 7 11.65 12.18 -13.40
C VAL A 7 12.76 11.27 -13.90
N LYS A 8 12.44 10.39 -14.85
CA LYS A 8 13.33 9.36 -15.38
C LYS A 8 13.42 9.47 -16.91
N PRO A 9 14.25 10.38 -17.46
CA PRO A 9 14.28 10.68 -18.89
C PRO A 9 14.57 9.49 -19.80
N HIS A 10 15.25 8.45 -19.29
CA HIS A 10 15.49 7.22 -20.05
C HIS A 10 14.19 6.48 -20.43
N GLN A 11 13.08 6.73 -19.72
CA GLN A 11 11.77 6.16 -20.05
C GLN A 11 11.18 6.72 -21.36
N ASN A 12 11.64 7.88 -21.85
CA ASN A 12 11.23 8.43 -23.16
C ASN A 12 11.54 7.48 -24.33
N LEU A 13 12.52 6.58 -24.17
CA LEU A 13 12.82 5.58 -25.18
C LEU A 13 11.64 4.63 -25.43
N LEU A 14 10.81 4.40 -24.42
CA LEU A 14 9.63 3.52 -24.50
C LEU A 14 8.45 4.19 -25.19
N GLU A 15 8.45 5.53 -25.30
CA GLU A 15 7.41 6.26 -26.04
C GLU A 15 7.52 6.03 -27.55
N LYS A 16 8.73 5.72 -28.04
CA LYS A 16 8.97 5.44 -29.47
C LYS A 16 8.32 4.13 -29.93
N GLU A 17 8.45 3.09 -29.12
CA GLU A 17 7.84 1.77 -29.39
C GLU A 17 6.36 1.72 -29.01
N GLY A 18 5.91 2.69 -28.20
CA GLY A 18 4.58 2.68 -27.61
C GLY A 18 4.51 1.77 -26.38
N LEU A 19 3.58 2.09 -25.49
CA LEU A 19 3.26 1.27 -24.34
C LEU A 19 1.81 0.79 -24.46
N PRO A 20 1.49 -0.43 -24.00
CA PRO A 20 0.12 -0.93 -24.04
C PRO A 20 -0.86 0.03 -23.37
N GLY A 21 -2.04 0.13 -23.94
CA GLY A 21 -3.15 0.94 -23.41
C GLY A 21 -3.66 0.42 -22.07
N ALA A 22 -4.58 1.16 -21.44
CA ALA A 22 -5.17 0.73 -20.17
C ALA A 22 -5.97 -0.58 -20.32
N GLU A 23 -6.77 -0.70 -21.39
CA GLU A 23 -7.56 -1.90 -21.69
C GLU A 23 -6.66 -3.13 -21.92
N GLU A 24 -5.61 -2.99 -22.72
CA GLU A 24 -4.66 -4.07 -22.98
C GLU A 24 -3.93 -4.51 -21.69
N LYS A 25 -3.49 -3.55 -20.87
CA LYS A 25 -2.88 -3.85 -19.56
C LYS A 25 -3.84 -4.61 -18.65
N MET A 26 -5.12 -4.24 -18.64
CA MET A 26 -6.13 -4.92 -17.86
C MET A 26 -6.39 -6.33 -18.39
N ALA A 27 -6.46 -6.51 -19.71
CA ALA A 27 -6.60 -7.84 -20.33
C ALA A 27 -5.40 -8.75 -20.02
N MET A 28 -4.18 -8.22 -20.07
CA MET A 28 -2.96 -8.94 -19.69
C MET A 28 -2.99 -9.34 -18.21
N PHE A 29 -3.34 -8.39 -17.32
CA PHE A 29 -3.44 -8.64 -15.89
C PHE A 29 -4.49 -9.71 -15.59
N LYS A 30 -5.70 -9.60 -16.15
CA LYS A 30 -6.76 -10.59 -15.96
C LYS A 30 -6.33 -11.98 -16.43
N SER A 31 -5.69 -12.06 -17.59
CA SER A 31 -5.20 -13.34 -18.12
C SER A 31 -4.17 -13.98 -17.20
N ALA A 32 -3.22 -13.21 -16.68
CA ALA A 32 -2.22 -13.69 -15.73
C ALA A 32 -2.87 -14.11 -14.39
N TYR A 33 -3.79 -13.30 -13.88
CA TYR A 33 -4.53 -13.60 -12.64
C TYR A 33 -5.31 -14.91 -12.76
N ASP A 34 -6.08 -15.07 -13.85
CA ASP A 34 -6.88 -16.26 -14.12
C ASP A 34 -5.98 -17.49 -14.23
N LEU A 35 -4.88 -17.41 -15.00
CA LEU A 35 -3.95 -18.51 -15.18
C LEU A 35 -3.34 -18.98 -13.85
N ILE A 36 -2.89 -18.05 -13.01
CA ILE A 36 -2.24 -18.36 -11.73
C ILE A 36 -3.26 -18.93 -10.75
N THR A 37 -4.43 -18.31 -10.62
CA THR A 37 -5.43 -18.70 -9.61
C THR A 37 -6.18 -19.98 -9.99
N GLN A 38 -6.43 -20.23 -11.28
CA GLN A 38 -7.10 -21.45 -11.75
C GLN A 38 -6.24 -22.71 -11.57
N SER A 39 -4.92 -22.58 -11.41
CA SER A 39 -4.05 -23.71 -11.03
C SER A 39 -4.46 -24.33 -9.70
N GLY A 40 -5.11 -23.55 -8.81
CA GLY A 40 -5.48 -23.97 -7.47
C GLY A 40 -4.30 -24.03 -6.49
N GLU A 41 -3.06 -23.80 -6.92
CA GLU A 41 -1.86 -23.86 -6.08
C GLU A 41 -1.48 -22.52 -5.43
N TYR A 42 -1.93 -21.41 -6.01
CA TYR A 42 -1.57 -20.05 -5.61
C TYR A 42 -2.78 -19.26 -5.15
N ASP A 43 -2.60 -18.48 -4.07
CA ASP A 43 -3.52 -17.41 -3.71
C ASP A 43 -3.02 -16.08 -4.30
N ALA A 44 -3.96 -15.26 -4.77
CA ALA A 44 -3.68 -13.85 -5.00
C ALA A 44 -3.60 -13.15 -3.63
N ILE A 45 -2.42 -12.70 -3.24
CA ILE A 45 -2.18 -12.04 -1.95
C ILE A 45 -2.79 -10.63 -1.96
N GLY A 46 -2.49 -9.88 -3.01
CA GLY A 46 -3.00 -8.54 -3.20
C GLY A 46 -2.16 -7.80 -4.22
N LEU A 47 -2.76 -6.79 -4.86
CA LEU A 47 -2.13 -6.02 -5.93
C LEU A 47 -1.59 -6.94 -7.04
N ASP A 48 -0.27 -7.14 -7.09
CA ASP A 48 0.48 -7.91 -8.08
C ASP A 48 1.20 -9.13 -7.50
N HIS A 49 0.92 -9.50 -6.23
CA HIS A 49 1.58 -10.62 -5.55
C HIS A 49 0.72 -11.88 -5.49
N PHE A 50 1.36 -13.01 -5.76
CA PHE A 50 0.80 -14.36 -5.65
C PHE A 50 1.77 -15.24 -4.87
N SER A 51 1.25 -16.11 -4.01
CA SER A 51 2.06 -17.08 -3.28
C SER A 51 1.37 -18.44 -3.24
N ARG A 52 2.15 -19.51 -3.05
CA ARG A 52 1.59 -20.85 -2.88
C ARG A 52 0.70 -20.87 -1.64
N LYS A 53 -0.34 -21.70 -1.64
CA LYS A 53 -1.31 -21.76 -0.53
C LYS A 53 -0.69 -22.09 0.83
N ASP A 54 0.41 -22.82 0.84
CA ASP A 54 1.19 -23.20 2.02
C ASP A 54 2.25 -22.16 2.42
N ASP A 55 2.42 -21.09 1.65
CA ASP A 55 3.30 -19.99 1.98
C ASP A 55 2.79 -19.19 3.19
N SER A 56 3.73 -18.69 3.99
CA SER A 56 3.48 -17.79 5.12
C SER A 56 2.57 -16.59 4.80
N LEU A 57 2.68 -16.00 3.60
CA LEU A 57 1.84 -14.87 3.18
C LEU A 57 0.40 -15.30 2.94
N SER A 58 0.19 -16.44 2.28
CA SER A 58 -1.12 -17.04 2.05
C SER A 58 -1.80 -17.41 3.36
N ILE A 59 -1.06 -17.99 4.31
CA ILE A 59 -1.55 -18.28 5.66
C ILE A 59 -1.91 -16.99 6.39
N ALA A 60 -1.02 -15.98 6.36
CA ALA A 60 -1.24 -14.70 7.01
C ALA A 60 -2.50 -14.00 6.47
N LEU A 61 -2.69 -13.97 5.15
CA LEU A 61 -3.89 -13.42 4.51
C LEU A 61 -5.17 -14.09 5.03
N ARG A 62 -5.24 -15.42 5.00
CA ARG A 62 -6.44 -16.16 5.45
C ARG A 62 -6.72 -15.97 6.94
N SER A 63 -5.67 -15.74 7.74
CA SER A 63 -5.78 -15.50 9.19
C SER A 63 -6.01 -14.04 9.57
N GLY A 64 -6.06 -13.11 8.61
CA GLY A 64 -6.17 -11.67 8.88
C GLY A 64 -4.92 -11.05 9.51
N LYS A 65 -3.75 -11.68 9.32
CA LYS A 65 -2.45 -11.26 9.88
C LYS A 65 -1.45 -10.84 8.82
N LEU A 66 -1.90 -10.60 7.58
CA LEU A 66 -1.04 -10.07 6.54
C LEU A 66 -0.70 -8.62 6.88
N HIS A 67 0.56 -8.27 6.66
CA HIS A 67 1.06 -6.93 6.86
C HIS A 67 1.88 -6.50 5.64
N ARG A 68 2.34 -5.24 5.64
CA ARG A 68 3.08 -4.63 4.56
C ARG A 68 4.08 -3.64 5.14
N ASN A 69 5.30 -3.71 4.65
CA ASN A 69 6.32 -2.71 4.91
C ASN A 69 6.82 -2.11 3.58
N PHE A 70 7.89 -1.32 3.63
CA PHE A 70 8.43 -0.67 2.44
C PHE A 70 8.83 -1.65 1.30
N GLN A 71 9.21 -2.89 1.63
CA GLN A 71 9.59 -3.91 0.64
C GLN A 71 8.40 -4.64 0.01
N GLY A 72 7.25 -4.69 0.69
CA GLY A 72 6.08 -5.39 0.20
C GLY A 72 5.31 -6.12 1.29
N TYR A 73 4.52 -7.11 0.89
CA TYR A 73 3.75 -7.95 1.79
C TYR A 73 4.68 -8.81 2.66
N CYS A 74 4.30 -8.95 3.92
CA CYS A 74 5.05 -9.65 4.94
C CYS A 74 4.09 -10.16 6.03
N THR A 75 4.57 -11.02 6.90
CA THR A 75 3.80 -11.41 8.09
C THR A 75 3.98 -10.36 9.18
N ARG A 76 2.97 -10.18 10.04
CA ARG A 76 3.07 -9.24 11.17
C ARG A 76 4.19 -9.62 12.14
N GLU A 77 4.48 -10.91 12.29
CA GLU A 77 5.58 -11.44 13.12
C GLU A 77 6.97 -10.98 12.62
N THR A 78 7.11 -10.80 11.31
CA THR A 78 8.37 -10.35 10.68
C THR A 78 8.54 -8.83 10.61
N THR A 79 7.56 -8.06 11.10
CA THR A 79 7.47 -6.61 10.84
C THR A 79 7.41 -5.81 12.14
N GLY A 80 8.57 -5.62 12.77
CA GLY A 80 8.75 -4.70 13.90
C GLY A 80 9.28 -3.35 13.45
N GLN A 81 10.51 -3.33 12.93
CA GLN A 81 11.16 -2.16 12.34
C GLN A 81 12.06 -2.64 11.19
N VAL A 82 12.13 -1.85 10.12
CA VAL A 82 12.97 -2.12 8.95
C VAL A 82 14.15 -1.16 8.99
N TYR A 83 15.35 -1.71 9.21
CA TYR A 83 16.61 -0.98 9.11
C TYR A 83 17.26 -1.26 7.76
N ALA A 84 17.33 -0.24 6.92
CA ALA A 84 17.77 -0.40 5.54
C ALA A 84 19.20 0.14 5.35
N PHE A 85 20.02 -0.62 4.62
CA PHE A 85 21.40 -0.28 4.28
C PHE A 85 21.56 -0.12 2.77
N GLY A 86 22.58 0.62 2.36
CA GLY A 86 22.84 0.95 0.96
C GLY A 86 22.28 2.30 0.54
N MET A 87 22.69 2.74 -0.66
CA MET A 87 22.18 3.97 -1.27
C MET A 87 20.67 3.87 -1.52
N SER A 88 19.97 4.98 -1.44
CA SER A 88 18.51 5.13 -1.62
C SER A 88 17.61 4.37 -0.64
N ALA A 89 18.19 3.52 0.21
CA ALA A 89 17.51 2.65 1.14
C ALA A 89 16.60 3.44 2.08
N ILE A 90 15.41 2.88 2.36
CA ILE A 90 14.42 3.48 3.26
C ILE A 90 14.22 2.57 4.45
N SER A 91 14.55 3.10 5.63
CA SER A 91 14.18 2.51 6.90
C SER A 91 12.76 2.93 7.28
N GLN A 92 11.98 1.96 7.75
CA GLN A 92 10.64 2.15 8.30
C GLN A 92 10.70 1.78 9.78
N LEU A 93 10.67 2.79 10.63
CA LEU A 93 10.65 2.64 12.09
C LEU A 93 9.21 2.80 12.58
N TYR A 94 9.00 2.73 13.90
CA TYR A 94 7.67 2.81 14.52
C TYR A 94 6.86 4.03 14.05
N ASN A 95 7.41 5.23 14.22
CA ASN A 95 6.76 6.50 13.88
C ASN A 95 7.62 7.36 12.94
N SER A 96 8.53 6.76 12.19
CA SER A 96 9.35 7.54 11.27
C SER A 96 9.86 6.73 10.09
N TYR A 97 10.08 7.45 9.00
CA TYR A 97 10.80 6.97 7.83
C TYR A 97 12.13 7.71 7.72
N ALA A 98 13.19 7.00 7.34
CA ALA A 98 14.50 7.58 7.08
C ALA A 98 15.03 7.07 5.75
N GLN A 99 15.56 7.95 4.91
CA GLN A 99 16.08 7.62 3.59
C GLN A 99 17.56 8.00 3.48
N ASN A 100 18.37 7.03 3.04
CA ASN A 100 19.76 7.25 2.65
C ASN A 100 19.87 8.03 1.34
N ASP A 101 21.01 8.69 1.13
CA ASP A 101 21.28 9.42 -0.12
C ASP A 101 21.09 8.49 -1.32
N LYS A 102 20.41 9.00 -2.35
CA LYS A 102 20.14 8.31 -3.61
C LYS A 102 21.34 8.36 -4.56
N ASN A 103 22.26 9.31 -4.34
CA ASN A 103 23.50 9.41 -5.08
C ASN A 103 24.56 8.47 -4.48
N ILE A 104 25.08 7.57 -5.30
CA ILE A 104 26.05 6.54 -4.88
C ILE A 104 27.36 7.13 -4.37
N GLU A 105 27.86 8.20 -5.00
CA GLU A 105 29.13 8.84 -4.64
C GLU A 105 29.03 9.52 -3.27
N ASN A 106 27.93 10.25 -3.04
CA ASN A 106 27.64 10.85 -1.74
C ASN A 106 27.48 9.78 -0.66
N TYR A 107 26.72 8.73 -0.94
CA TYR A 107 26.52 7.61 -0.01
C TYR A 107 27.87 7.01 0.42
N ILE A 108 28.72 6.62 -0.54
CA ILE A 108 30.04 6.04 -0.28
C ILE A 108 30.92 7.01 0.51
N ARG A 109 30.95 8.30 0.12
CA ARG A 109 31.74 9.32 0.82
C ARG A 109 31.32 9.48 2.29
N MET A 110 30.01 9.51 2.57
CA MET A 110 29.50 9.64 3.93
C MET A 110 29.87 8.43 4.79
N ILE A 111 29.62 7.22 4.30
CA ILE A 111 29.94 5.98 5.01
C ILE A 111 31.44 5.85 5.27
N ASN A 112 32.30 6.10 4.27
CA ASN A 112 33.76 6.05 4.45
C ASN A 112 34.30 7.11 5.43
N SER A 113 33.55 8.20 5.65
CA SER A 113 33.88 9.22 6.65
C SER A 113 33.35 8.90 8.07
N GLY A 114 32.75 7.72 8.27
CA GLY A 114 32.15 7.32 9.54
C GLY A 114 30.83 8.04 9.85
N LYS A 115 30.18 8.64 8.87
CA LYS A 115 28.91 9.39 9.03
C LYS A 115 27.72 8.58 8.51
N PRO A 116 26.53 8.66 9.14
CA PRO A 116 25.31 8.08 8.59
C PRO A 116 24.98 8.72 7.24
N ALA A 117 24.53 7.91 6.27
CA ALA A 117 24.16 8.41 4.93
C ALA A 117 22.69 8.86 4.83
N THR A 118 21.97 8.96 5.95
CA THR A 118 20.57 9.42 6.01
C THR A 118 20.50 10.91 5.65
N VAL A 119 19.74 11.24 4.60
CA VAL A 119 19.57 12.62 4.13
C VAL A 119 18.14 13.14 4.24
N LYS A 120 17.16 12.26 4.44
CA LYS A 120 15.76 12.65 4.60
C LYS A 120 15.12 11.83 5.71
N GLY A 121 14.39 12.51 6.59
CA GLY A 121 13.55 11.89 7.62
C GLY A 121 12.11 12.40 7.50
N TYR A 122 11.15 11.59 7.95
CA TYR A 122 9.77 11.99 8.13
C TYR A 122 9.25 11.40 9.43
N CYS A 123 8.83 12.25 10.36
CA CYS A 123 8.16 11.82 11.58
C CYS A 123 6.65 11.74 11.32
N ILE A 124 6.08 10.60 11.64
CA ILE A 124 4.67 10.28 11.45
C ILE A 124 3.94 10.75 12.71
N SER A 125 2.92 11.59 12.55
CA SER A 125 2.06 11.99 13.66
C SER A 125 1.15 10.84 14.11
N GLU A 126 0.56 10.95 15.29
CA GLU A 126 -0.41 9.96 15.79
C GLU A 126 -1.59 9.77 14.82
N ASP A 127 -2.14 10.88 14.30
CA ASP A 127 -3.18 10.87 13.28
C ASP A 127 -2.75 10.13 12.02
N GLU A 128 -1.52 10.32 11.57
CA GLU A 128 -0.98 9.62 10.41
C GLU A 128 -0.72 8.14 10.68
N MET A 129 -0.38 7.76 11.91
CA MET A 129 -0.29 6.35 12.31
C MET A 129 -1.65 5.67 12.25
N ILE A 130 -2.71 6.35 12.69
CA ILE A 130 -4.10 5.85 12.58
C ILE A 130 -4.48 5.64 11.11
N ILE A 131 -4.26 6.65 10.26
CA ILE A 131 -4.56 6.57 8.82
C ILE A 131 -3.78 5.42 8.18
N LYS A 132 -2.49 5.31 8.51
CA LYS A 132 -1.62 4.23 8.02
C LYS A 132 -2.18 2.86 8.39
N GLU A 133 -2.55 2.63 9.64
CA GLU A 133 -3.06 1.32 10.10
C GLU A 133 -4.39 0.98 9.42
N VAL A 134 -5.29 1.97 9.24
CA VAL A 134 -6.56 1.79 8.53
C VAL A 134 -6.33 1.37 7.07
N ILE A 135 -5.49 2.11 6.35
CA ILE A 135 -5.21 1.84 4.94
C ILE A 135 -4.49 0.51 4.77
N GLU A 136 -3.46 0.24 5.58
CA GLU A 136 -2.70 -1.01 5.50
C GLU A 136 -3.57 -2.21 5.90
N GLY A 137 -4.42 -2.08 6.92
CA GLY A 137 -5.34 -3.12 7.35
C GLY A 137 -6.28 -3.55 6.22
N LEU A 138 -6.91 -2.58 5.55
CA LEU A 138 -7.74 -2.85 4.38
C LEU A 138 -6.92 -3.45 3.22
N MET A 139 -5.79 -2.85 2.87
CA MET A 139 -4.95 -3.30 1.76
C MET A 139 -4.35 -4.71 1.94
N CYS A 140 -4.16 -5.15 3.18
CA CYS A 140 -3.60 -6.46 3.48
C CYS A 140 -4.68 -7.50 3.73
N ASN A 141 -5.75 -7.15 4.46
CA ASN A 141 -6.67 -8.15 4.99
C ASN A 141 -8.09 -8.01 4.41
N ASN A 142 -8.32 -7.06 3.52
CA ASN A 142 -9.62 -6.79 2.86
C ASN A 142 -10.75 -6.48 3.86
N LYS A 143 -10.43 -6.27 5.13
CA LYS A 143 -11.39 -6.08 6.21
C LYS A 143 -10.83 -5.09 7.23
N LEU A 144 -11.74 -4.29 7.77
CA LEU A 144 -11.50 -3.36 8.84
C LEU A 144 -12.62 -3.50 9.88
N LEU A 145 -12.25 -3.51 11.15
CA LEU A 145 -13.18 -3.37 12.27
C LEU A 145 -12.82 -2.10 13.04
N TRP A 146 -13.74 -1.15 13.07
CA TRP A 146 -13.50 0.15 13.72
C TRP A 146 -13.26 -0.01 15.22
N SER A 147 -14.00 -0.91 15.87
CA SER A 147 -13.84 -1.22 17.29
C SER A 147 -12.45 -1.75 17.63
N GLU A 148 -11.87 -2.63 16.80
CA GLU A 148 -10.54 -3.20 17.04
C GLU A 148 -9.45 -2.14 16.95
N LEU A 149 -9.54 -1.24 15.96
CA LEU A 149 -8.62 -0.11 15.84
C LEU A 149 -8.77 0.88 16.99
N ALA A 150 -10.00 1.16 17.40
CA ALA A 150 -10.25 2.05 18.53
C ALA A 150 -9.62 1.50 19.82
N GLU A 151 -9.73 0.20 20.06
CA GLU A 151 -9.05 -0.49 21.17
C GLU A 151 -7.52 -0.43 21.04
N GLN A 152 -6.97 -0.74 19.86
CA GLN A 152 -5.52 -0.72 19.60
C GLN A 152 -4.89 0.65 19.85
N PHE A 153 -5.60 1.74 19.50
CA PHE A 153 -5.12 3.11 19.68
C PHE A 153 -5.63 3.75 20.98
N GLU A 154 -6.28 3.00 21.86
CA GLU A 154 -6.85 3.48 23.13
C GLU A 154 -7.71 4.74 22.95
N THR A 155 -8.55 4.75 21.91
CA THR A 155 -9.37 5.90 21.51
C THR A 155 -10.80 5.49 21.13
N SER A 156 -11.61 6.44 20.62
CA SER A 156 -12.98 6.16 20.18
C SER A 156 -13.06 5.88 18.68
N VAL A 157 -14.04 5.05 18.27
CA VAL A 157 -14.38 4.85 16.85
C VAL A 157 -14.64 6.18 16.13
N GLY A 158 -15.30 7.13 16.80
CA GLY A 158 -15.56 8.46 16.26
C GLY A 158 -14.27 9.22 15.94
N ARG A 159 -13.25 9.12 16.80
CA ARG A 159 -11.93 9.71 16.57
C ARG A 159 -11.24 9.08 15.36
N ILE A 160 -11.20 7.74 15.29
CA ILE A 160 -10.58 7.03 14.15
C ILE A 160 -11.22 7.45 12.83
N LYS A 161 -12.55 7.41 12.74
CA LYS A 161 -13.31 7.81 11.55
C LYS A 161 -13.04 9.28 11.17
N ALA A 162 -13.00 10.18 12.16
CA ALA A 162 -12.75 11.60 11.94
C ALA A 162 -11.33 11.86 11.39
N VAL A 163 -10.29 11.22 11.96
CA VAL A 163 -8.91 11.34 11.46
C VAL A 163 -8.81 10.90 10.00
N CYS A 164 -9.47 9.80 9.65
CA CYS A 164 -9.42 9.25 8.30
C CYS A 164 -10.29 10.05 7.30
N GLY A 165 -11.04 11.06 7.75
CA GLY A 165 -11.99 11.77 6.90
C GLY A 165 -13.07 10.84 6.31
N TYR A 166 -13.41 9.77 7.04
CA TYR A 166 -14.41 8.78 6.66
C TYR A 166 -15.79 9.43 6.55
N SER A 167 -16.48 9.16 5.45
CA SER A 167 -17.89 9.50 5.24
C SER A 167 -18.58 8.38 4.49
N PRO A 168 -19.77 7.91 4.92
CA PRO A 168 -20.57 6.94 4.19
C PRO A 168 -20.84 7.35 2.73
N ASP A 169 -21.07 8.64 2.48
CA ASP A 169 -21.38 9.15 1.14
C ASP A 169 -20.25 8.91 0.14
N LYS A 170 -18.99 9.01 0.58
CA LYS A 170 -17.81 8.72 -0.25
C LYS A 170 -17.70 7.24 -0.62
N MET A 171 -18.31 6.38 0.20
CA MET A 171 -18.25 4.93 0.05
C MET A 171 -19.39 4.38 -0.81
N GLN A 172 -20.47 5.15 -0.98
CA GLN A 172 -21.71 4.67 -1.60
C GLN A 172 -21.50 4.12 -3.02
N GLN A 173 -20.71 4.79 -3.86
CA GLN A 173 -20.41 4.31 -5.22
C GLN A 173 -19.80 2.90 -5.23
N TYR A 174 -18.92 2.59 -4.26
CA TYR A 174 -18.27 1.29 -4.18
C TYR A 174 -19.23 0.21 -3.65
N ILE A 175 -20.23 0.60 -2.87
CA ILE A 175 -21.29 -0.30 -2.39
C ILE A 175 -22.24 -0.63 -3.55
N ASP A 176 -22.66 0.40 -4.30
CA ASP A 176 -23.56 0.25 -5.45
C ASP A 176 -22.94 -0.63 -6.54
N ASP A 177 -21.63 -0.52 -6.75
CA ASP A 177 -20.85 -1.36 -7.67
C ASP A 177 -20.51 -2.76 -7.10
N GLY A 178 -20.90 -3.06 -5.85
CA GLY A 178 -20.64 -4.35 -5.20
C GLY A 178 -19.16 -4.59 -4.86
N LEU A 179 -18.36 -3.53 -4.76
CA LEU A 179 -16.92 -3.55 -4.48
C LEU A 179 -16.62 -3.49 -2.96
N LEU A 180 -17.56 -2.95 -2.18
CA LEU A 180 -17.44 -2.76 -0.74
C LEU A 180 -18.74 -3.18 -0.05
N ILE A 181 -18.61 -3.89 1.07
CA ILE A 181 -19.70 -4.15 2.02
C ILE A 181 -19.36 -3.42 3.31
N MET A 182 -20.32 -2.67 3.84
CA MET A 182 -20.12 -1.80 5.01
C MET A 182 -21.29 -1.94 5.98
N ASP A 183 -20.95 -1.87 7.27
CA ASP A 183 -21.90 -1.64 8.36
C ASP A 183 -21.34 -0.59 9.33
N ASP A 184 -22.01 -0.35 10.45
CA ASP A 184 -21.60 0.67 11.42
C ASP A 184 -20.19 0.45 12.01
N ASN A 185 -19.77 -0.82 12.12
CA ASN A 185 -18.50 -1.23 12.74
C ASN A 185 -17.49 -1.81 11.75
N SER A 186 -17.84 -2.07 10.48
CA SER A 186 -16.95 -2.76 9.55
C SER A 186 -16.93 -2.22 8.13
N LEU A 187 -15.77 -2.38 7.48
CA LEU A 187 -15.58 -2.23 6.03
C LEU A 187 -14.98 -3.53 5.50
N ASN A 188 -15.61 -4.14 4.49
CA ASN A 188 -15.18 -5.40 3.89
C ASN A 188 -15.09 -5.23 2.37
N ILE A 189 -13.88 -5.35 1.83
CA ILE A 189 -13.62 -5.30 0.39
C ILE A 189 -14.05 -6.64 -0.21
N THR A 190 -14.92 -6.59 -1.21
CA THR A 190 -15.38 -7.81 -1.91
C THR A 190 -14.30 -8.34 -2.85
N GLY A 191 -14.47 -9.56 -3.36
CA GLY A 191 -13.55 -10.14 -4.36
C GLY A 191 -13.24 -9.18 -5.52
N PRO A 192 -14.26 -8.63 -6.21
CA PRO A 192 -14.06 -7.59 -7.23
C PRO A 192 -13.44 -6.29 -6.70
N GLY A 193 -13.81 -5.83 -5.51
CA GLY A 193 -13.26 -4.62 -4.91
C GLY A 193 -11.75 -4.65 -4.65
N ARG A 194 -11.14 -5.84 -4.57
CA ARG A 194 -9.69 -6.00 -4.41
C ARG A 194 -8.91 -5.38 -5.56
N PHE A 195 -9.47 -5.33 -6.76
CA PHE A 195 -8.83 -4.76 -7.94
C PHE A 195 -8.83 -3.22 -7.93
N THR A 196 -9.80 -2.61 -7.23
CA THR A 196 -9.94 -1.14 -7.10
C THR A 196 -9.60 -0.65 -5.70
N ILE A 197 -9.01 -1.50 -4.86
CA ILE A 197 -8.77 -1.24 -3.44
C ILE A 197 -8.01 0.07 -3.19
N ARG A 198 -7.10 0.46 -4.10
CA ARG A 198 -6.37 1.73 -4.02
C ARG A 198 -7.29 2.95 -4.08
N ASN A 199 -8.38 2.87 -4.84
CA ASN A 199 -9.35 3.95 -4.95
C ASN A 199 -10.21 4.02 -3.67
N ILE A 200 -10.62 2.86 -3.16
CA ILE A 200 -11.40 2.76 -1.92
C ILE A 200 -10.61 3.32 -0.73
N VAL A 201 -9.35 2.90 -0.53
CA VAL A 201 -8.56 3.37 0.62
C VAL A 201 -8.08 4.81 0.49
N ALA A 202 -8.03 5.38 -0.73
CA ALA A 202 -7.71 6.79 -0.93
C ALA A 202 -8.78 7.72 -0.34
N GLU A 203 -10.04 7.28 -0.28
CA GLU A 203 -11.11 8.03 0.39
C GLU A 203 -10.87 8.19 1.90
N LEU A 204 -10.03 7.34 2.49
CA LEU A 204 -9.64 7.32 3.90
C LEU A 204 -8.32 8.07 4.17
N ASP A 205 -7.77 8.76 3.17
CA ASP A 205 -6.60 9.64 3.31
C ASP A 205 -6.99 11.10 3.03
N PRO A 206 -7.15 11.95 4.07
CA PRO A 206 -7.45 13.36 3.87
C PRO A 206 -6.40 14.14 3.06
N LYS A 207 -5.12 13.72 3.08
CA LYS A 207 -4.05 14.44 2.36
C LYS A 207 -4.10 14.20 0.86
N LEU A 208 -4.50 13.01 0.43
CA LEU A 208 -4.72 12.72 -0.99
C LEU A 208 -5.90 13.51 -1.57
N ASN A 209 -6.94 13.71 -0.77
CA ASN A 209 -8.13 14.47 -1.15
C ASN A 209 -7.91 16.00 -1.17
N SER A 210 -6.79 16.48 -0.64
CA SER A 210 -6.47 17.91 -0.52
C SER A 210 -5.34 18.39 -1.44
N GLY A 211 -4.64 17.46 -2.12
CA GLY A 211 -3.44 17.75 -2.92
C GLY A 211 -3.70 17.75 -4.44
N GLY A 212 -2.98 18.60 -5.18
CA GLY A 212 -2.98 18.55 -6.65
C GLY A 212 -2.50 17.19 -7.19
N LYS A 213 -3.08 16.73 -8.30
CA LYS A 213 -2.81 15.41 -8.93
C LYS A 213 -1.35 15.29 -9.43
N GLN A 214 -0.42 14.94 -8.53
CA GLN A 214 1.00 14.68 -8.87
C GLN A 214 1.38 13.19 -8.80
N PHE A 215 0.45 12.30 -8.49
CA PHE A 215 0.70 10.86 -8.40
C PHE A 215 0.32 10.12 -9.69
N SER A 216 0.98 8.99 -9.95
CA SER A 216 0.59 8.09 -11.05
C SER A 216 -0.84 7.61 -10.82
N LYS A 217 -1.71 7.79 -11.81
CA LYS A 217 -3.10 7.33 -11.72
C LYS A 217 -3.14 5.82 -11.51
N SER A 218 -3.94 5.38 -10.55
CA SER A 218 -4.44 4.01 -10.53
C SER A 218 -5.22 3.77 -11.83
N ILE A 219 -5.05 2.58 -12.41
CA ILE A 219 -5.96 2.06 -13.44
C ILE A 219 -7.25 1.66 -12.73
#